data_AF-A0A6B9ZFJ4-F1
#
_entry.id   AF-A0A6B9ZFJ4-F1
#
_cell.length_a   1.000
_cell.length_b   1.000
_cell.length_c   1.000
_cell.angle_alpha   90.00
_cell.angle_beta   90.00
_cell.angle_gamma   90.00
#
_symmetry.space_group_name_H-M   'P 1'
#
loop_
_entity.id
_entity.type
_entity.pdbx_description
1 polymer ?
#
loop_
_entity_poly.entity_id
_entity_poly.type
_entity_poly.pdbx_seq_one_letter_code
_entity_poly.pdbx_strand_id
1 'polypeptide(L)' 'MLAVKDNKKPETIKQMEYDPYGNVTKQACIDPSNGQTTEITLFDYQYDTTGNWIKRSLRKEGQAITGTKIRIINYY' A
#
# COMPACT_ATOMS: atom_id res chain seq x y z
N MET A 1 -11.40 39.73 8.47
CA MET A 1 -10.76 38.83 7.49
C MET A 1 -11.39 37.47 7.63
N LEU A 2 -12.11 36.98 6.62
CA LEU A 2 -12.61 35.60 6.61
C LEU A 2 -11.47 34.68 6.13
N ALA A 3 -10.91 33.89 7.03
CA ALA A 3 -10.04 32.79 6.67
C ALA A 3 -10.94 31.63 6.21
N VAL A 4 -11.09 31.46 4.90
CA VAL A 4 -11.69 30.26 4.33
C VAL A 4 -10.67 29.13 4.58
N LYS A 5 -10.95 28.27 5.57
CA LYS A 5 -10.20 27.02 5.73
C LYS A 5 -10.52 26.15 4.52
N ASP A 6 -9.65 26.22 3.53
CA ASP A 6 -9.70 25.34 2.37
C ASP A 6 -9.45 23.92 2.90
N ASN A 7 -10.51 23.12 3.02
CA ASN A 7 -10.46 21.72 3.48
C ASN A 7 -9.88 20.79 2.41
N LYS A 8 -8.95 21.27 1.58
CA LYS A 8 -8.21 20.42 0.65
C LYS A 8 -7.33 19.50 1.48
N LYS A 9 -7.57 18.18 1.38
CA LYS A 9 -6.59 17.19 1.84
C LYS A 9 -5.23 17.58 1.26
N PRO A 10 -4.14 17.57 2.05
CA PRO A 10 -2.82 17.86 1.51
C PRO A 10 -2.58 16.96 0.31
N GLU A 11 -2.17 17.56 -0.81
CA GLU A 11 -1.69 16.78 -1.95
C GLU A 11 -0.53 15.94 -1.44
N THR A 12 -0.61 14.62 -1.62
CA THR A 12 0.46 13.69 -1.21
C THR A 12 0.96 12.97 -2.45
N ILE A 13 2.28 12.83 -2.57
CA ILE A 13 2.90 12.03 -3.61
C ILE A 13 2.89 10.57 -3.13
N LYS A 14 2.49 9.64 -4.00
CA LYS A 14 2.57 8.20 -3.72
C LYS A 14 3.78 7.59 -4.43
N GLN A 15 4.70 7.03 -3.67
CA GLN A 15 5.75 6.17 -4.19
C GLN A 15 5.37 4.70 -3.97
N MET A 16 5.62 3.86 -4.96
CA MET A 16 5.26 2.45 -4.94
C MET A 16 6.45 1.58 -5.34
N GLU A 17 6.64 0.49 -4.61
CA GLU A 17 7.56 -0.60 -4.97
C GLU A 17 6.74 -1.83 -5.36
N TYR A 18 7.28 -2.62 -6.28
CA TYR A 18 6.59 -3.74 -6.90
C TYR A 18 7.43 -5.00 -6.83
N ASP A 19 6.78 -6.16 -6.72
CA ASP A 19 7.43 -7.45 -6.93
C ASP A 19 7.60 -7.79 -8.42
N PRO A 20 8.32 -8.87 -8.77
CA PRO A 20 8.51 -9.28 -10.17
C PRO A 20 7.22 -9.62 -10.94
N TYR A 21 6.11 -9.86 -10.23
CA TYR A 21 4.80 -10.13 -10.83
C TYR A 21 3.96 -8.86 -10.97
N GLY A 22 4.51 -7.68 -10.64
CA GLY A 22 3.85 -6.39 -10.74
C GLY A 22 2.90 -6.07 -9.59
N ASN A 23 2.94 -6.81 -8.48
CA ASN A 23 2.12 -6.51 -7.31
C ASN A 23 2.83 -5.47 -6.43
N VAL A 24 2.09 -4.47 -5.95
CA VAL A 24 2.63 -3.46 -5.04
C VAL A 24 3.02 -4.11 -3.71
N THR A 25 4.29 -4.03 -3.32
CA THR A 25 4.85 -4.54 -2.05
C THR A 25 4.98 -3.44 -0.99
N LYS A 26 5.10 -2.19 -1.42
CA LYS A 26 5.19 -1.03 -0.53
C LYS A 26 4.56 0.20 -1.17
N GLN A 27 3.82 0.96 -0.38
CA GLN A 27 3.30 2.28 -0.76
C GLN A 27 3.71 3.28 0.32
N ALA A 28 4.43 4.33 -0.08
CA ALA A 28 4.80 5.44 0.79
C ALA A 28 4.06 6.72 0.37
N CYS A 29 3.49 7.43 1.34
CA CYS A 29 2.89 8.75 1.15
C CYS A 29 3.92 9.82 1.53
N ILE A 30 4.23 10.72 0.61
CA ILE A 30 5.24 11.75 0.77
C ILE A 30 4.57 13.12 0.74
N ASP A 31 4.91 13.94 1.73
CA ASP A 31 4.55 15.35 1.75
C ASP A 31 5.38 16.11 0.70
N PRO A 32 4.75 16.70 -0.32
CA PRO A 32 5.46 17.38 -1.40
C PRO A 32 6.16 18.66 -0.94
N SER A 33 5.79 19.24 0.21
CA SER A 33 6.35 20.50 0.70
C SER A 33 7.76 20.34 1.28
N ASN A 34 8.06 19.16 1.83
CA ASN A 34 9.31 18.90 2.56
C ASN A 34 9.96 17.56 2.19
N GLY A 35 9.32 16.74 1.35
CA GLY A 35 9.82 15.43 0.93
C GLY A 35 9.75 14.35 2.01
N GLN A 36 9.11 14.61 3.16
CA GLN A 36 9.03 13.67 4.26
C GLN A 36 7.99 12.58 3.99
N THR A 37 8.35 11.34 4.30
CA THR A 37 7.40 10.23 4.32
C THR A 37 6.48 10.33 5.53
N THR A 38 5.18 10.42 5.29
CA THR A 38 4.13 10.56 6.31
C THR A 38 3.50 9.21 6.68
N GLU A 39 3.49 8.25 5.76
CA GLU A 39 2.92 6.93 5.97
C GLU A 39 3.57 5.90 5.05
N ILE A 40 3.85 4.70 5.57
CA ILE A 40 4.29 3.54 4.79
C ILE A 40 3.34 2.38 5.05
N THR A 41 2.77 1.85 3.97
CA THR A 41 2.00 0.60 3.96
C THR A 41 2.79 -0.48 3.23
N LEU A 42 2.90 -1.65 3.85
CA LEU A 42 3.57 -2.83 3.30
C LEU A 42 2.53 -3.89 2.94
N PHE A 43 2.77 -4.59 1.84
CA PHE A 43 1.95 -5.67 1.34
C PHE A 43 2.82 -6.92 1.15
N ASP A 44 2.43 -7.99 1.81
CA ASP A 44 3.11 -9.29 1.72
C ASP A 44 2.21 -10.26 0.95
N TYR A 45 2.74 -10.97 -0.04
CA TYR A 45 1.99 -11.90 -0.88
C TYR A 45 2.49 -13.33 -0.71
N GLN A 46 1.57 -14.29 -0.81
CA GLN A 46 1.89 -15.70 -0.96
C GLN A 46 1.29 -16.20 -2.26
N TYR A 47 2.07 -16.99 -2.97
CA TYR A 47 1.77 -17.50 -4.31
C TYR A 47 1.58 -19.01 -4.26
N ASP A 48 0.72 -19.53 -5.13
CA ASP A 48 0.69 -20.96 -5.41
C ASP A 48 1.80 -21.35 -6.40
N THR A 49 1.85 -22.64 -6.73
CA THR A 49 2.87 -23.23 -7.60
C THR A 49 2.84 -22.73 -9.04
N THR A 50 1.77 -22.06 -9.47
CA THR A 50 1.63 -21.49 -10.82
C THR A 50 1.93 -19.99 -10.86
N GLY A 51 2.27 -19.38 -9.72
CA GLY A 51 2.57 -17.96 -9.61
C GLY A 51 1.33 -17.08 -9.40
N ASN A 52 0.15 -17.65 -9.12
CA ASN A 52 -1.00 -16.86 -8.73
C ASN A 52 -0.96 -16.57 -7.23
N TRP A 53 -1.22 -15.32 -6.81
CA TRP A 53 -1.28 -15.05 -5.37
C TRP A 53 -2.58 -15.58 -4.75
N ILE A 54 -2.43 -16.29 -3.64
CA ILE A 54 -3.49 -16.92 -2.85
C ILE A 54 -3.72 -16.20 -1.52
N LYS A 55 -2.76 -15.40 -1.05
CA LYS A 55 -2.89 -14.59 0.15
C LYS A 55 -2.18 -13.26 -0.02
N ARG A 56 -2.79 -12.19 0.50
CA ARG A 56 -2.17 -10.88 0.67
C ARG A 56 -2.41 -10.35 2.08
N SER A 57 -1.35 -9.99 2.79
CA SER A 57 -1.41 -9.31 4.09
C SER A 57 -1.07 -7.83 3.91
N LEU A 58 -1.64 -6.96 4.75
CA LEU A 58 -1.33 -5.53 4.79
C LEU A 58 -0.97 -5.10 6.20
N ARG A 59 0.02 -4.20 6.31
CA ARG A 59 0.44 -3.59 7.58
C ARG A 59 0.97 -2.19 7.35
N LYS A 60 0.90 -1.35 8.38
CA LYS A 60 1.74 -0.15 8.43
C LYS A 60 3.14 -0.57 8.84
N GLU A 61 4.16 0.16 8.38
CA GLU A 61 5.54 -0.09 8.78
C GLU A 61 5.69 -0.05 10.32
N GLY A 62 6.44 -1.02 10.87
CA GLY A 62 6.62 -1.16 12.32
C GLY A 62 5.38 -1.66 13.09
N GLN A 63 4.26 -1.93 12.41
CA GLN A 63 3.02 -2.40 13.03
C GLN A 63 2.70 -3.85 12.66
N ALA A 64 1.84 -4.46 13.48
CA ALA A 64 1.26 -5.77 13.18
C ALA A 64 0.40 -5.73 11.91
N ILE A 65 0.12 -6.91 11.36
CA ILE A 65 -0.80 -7.07 10.22
C ILE A 65 -2.19 -6.58 10.61
N THR A 66 -2.72 -5.65 9.83
CA THR A 66 -4.04 -5.04 10.06
C THR A 66 -5.12 -5.60 9.13
N GLY A 67 -4.72 -6.32 8.09
CA GLY A 67 -5.67 -6.98 7.19
C GLY A 67 -5.05 -8.11 6.41
N THR A 68 -5.85 -9.13 6.11
CA THR A 68 -5.47 -10.26 5.28
C THR A 68 -6.59 -10.54 4.29
N LYS A 69 -6.23 -10.80 3.04
CA LYS A 69 -7.13 -11.25 1.99
C LYS A 69 -6.65 -12.61 1.49
N ILE A 70 -7.56 -13.58 1.43
CA ILE A 70 -7.32 -14.92 0.89
C ILE A 70 -8.10 -15.06 -0.42
N ARG A 71 -7.49 -15.72 -1.41
CA ARG A 71 -8.12 -16.08 -2.68
C ARG A 71 -8.17 -17.60 -2.79
N ILE A 72 -9.27 -18.10 -3.34
CA ILE A 72 -9.41 -19.49 -3.78
C ILE A 72 -9.39 -19.45 -5.31
N ILE A 73 -8.50 -20.24 -5.90
CA ILE A 73 -8.30 -20.31 -7.35
C ILE A 73 -8.66 -21.72 -7.77
N ASN A 74 -9.60 -21.84 -8.70
CA ASN A 74 -10.00 -23.10 -9.30
C ASN A 74 -9.29 -23.26 -10.64
N TYR A 75 -8.69 -24.42 -10.84
CA TYR A 75 -8.03 -24.83 -12.08
C TYR A 75 -8.97 -25.77 -12.84
N TYR A 76 -9.13 -25.55 -14.14
CA TYR A 76 -9.98 -26.33 -15.04
C TYR A 76 -9.15 -26.92 -16.18
#